data_AF-A0A952YWV7-F1
#
_entry.id   AF-A0A952YWV7-F1
#
_cell.length_a   1.000
_cell.length_b   1.000
_cell.length_c   1.000
_cell.angle_alpha   90.00
_cell.angle_beta   90.00
_cell.angle_gamma   90.00
#
_symmetry.space_group_name_H-M   'P 1'
#
loop_
_entity.id
_entity.type
_entity.pdbx_description
1 polymer ?
#
loop_
_entity_poly.entity_id
_entity_poly.type
_entity_poly.pdbx_seq_one_letter_code
_entity_poly.pdbx_strand_id
1 'polypeptide(L)'
;MSEFKIKHERLLKIILAPHISEKATFVGEKNNQTIFRVALNATKKEIKDAIELLWKDQKIEVKSVKTITIKGKKKRFGRFLGARSDWKKAIVSIKEGQELNFTNFSSTEAK
;
A
#
# COMPACT_ATOMS: atom_id res chain seq x y z
N MET A 1 27.60 5.89 9.46
CA MET A 1 26.22 6.43 9.30
C MET A 1 25.26 5.37 9.81
N SER A 2 24.58 5.63 10.92
CA SER A 2 23.87 4.61 11.71
C SER A 2 22.72 3.96 10.94
N GLU A 3 22.70 2.63 10.93
CA GLU A 3 21.66 1.81 10.33
C GLU A 3 20.39 1.83 11.21
N PHE A 4 19.51 2.80 10.97
CA PHE A 4 18.20 2.82 11.63
C PHE A 4 17.33 1.69 11.08
N LYS A 5 17.28 0.58 11.82
CA LYS A 5 16.43 -0.58 11.55
C LYS A 5 15.00 -0.29 12.01
N ILE A 6 14.05 -0.28 11.08
CA ILE A 6 12.62 -0.06 11.38
C ILE A 6 12.09 -1.28 12.16
N LYS A 7 11.28 -1.04 13.19
CA LYS A 7 10.68 -2.11 14.00
C LYS A 7 9.74 -2.97 13.14
N HIS A 8 9.82 -4.29 13.30
CA HIS A 8 9.04 -5.25 12.52
C HIS A 8 7.52 -5.04 12.66
N GLU A 9 7.05 -4.84 13.90
CA GLU A 9 5.63 -4.58 14.20
C GLU A 9 5.06 -3.37 13.46
N ARG A 10 5.90 -2.35 13.21
CA ARG A 10 5.51 -1.14 12.52
C ARG A 10 5.24 -1.42 11.04
N LEU A 11 6.09 -2.21 10.38
CA LEU A 11 5.98 -2.58 8.97
C LEU A 11 4.65 -3.30 8.66
N LEU A 12 4.23 -4.20 9.54
CA LEU A 12 2.97 -4.94 9.40
C LEU A 12 1.73 -4.03 9.45
N LYS A 13 1.81 -2.87 10.11
CA LYS A 13 0.68 -1.93 10.28
C LYS A 13 0.62 -0.82 9.22
N ILE A 14 1.60 -0.74 8.30
CA ILE A 14 1.72 0.39 7.37
C ILE A 14 0.79 0.26 6.17
N ILE A 15 0.70 -0.94 5.58
CA ILE A 15 -0.19 -1.25 4.46
C ILE A 15 -1.57 -1.55 5.04
N LEU A 16 -2.59 -0.78 4.65
CA LEU A 16 -3.94 -0.93 5.19
C LEU A 16 -4.85 -1.72 4.23
N ALA A 17 -4.84 -1.36 2.94
CA ALA A 17 -5.67 -2.01 1.93
C ALA A 17 -5.18 -1.71 0.50
N PRO A 18 -5.43 -2.58 -0.49
CA PRO A 18 -5.28 -2.22 -1.90
C PRO A 18 -6.33 -1.16 -2.31
N HIS A 19 -5.98 -0.31 -3.26
CA HIS A 19 -6.88 0.71 -3.80
C HIS A 19 -7.29 0.37 -5.23
N ILE A 20 -8.53 -0.09 -5.37
CA ILE A 20 -9.11 -0.50 -6.65
C ILE A 20 -9.87 0.68 -7.27
N SER A 21 -9.55 0.99 -8.52
CA SER A 21 -10.23 1.98 -9.37
C SER A 21 -9.80 1.73 -10.82
N GLU A 22 -10.56 2.20 -11.81
CA GLU A 22 -10.19 2.08 -13.24
C GLU A 22 -8.75 2.58 -13.50
N LYS A 23 -8.39 3.73 -12.91
CA LYS A 23 -7.02 4.28 -13.00
C LYS A 23 -5.97 3.38 -12.35
N ALA A 24 -6.33 2.68 -11.27
CA ALA A 24 -5.41 1.75 -10.61
C ALA A 24 -5.14 0.55 -11.50
N THR A 25 -6.18 -0.01 -12.13
CA THR A 25 -6.06 -1.11 -13.09
C THR A 25 -5.22 -0.69 -14.30
N PHE A 26 -5.53 0.46 -14.91
CA PHE A 26 -4.80 0.99 -16.05
C PHE A 26 -3.30 1.19 -15.77
N VAL A 27 -2.97 1.74 -14.59
CA VAL A 27 -1.58 1.95 -14.17
C VAL A 27 -0.90 0.63 -13.82
N GLY A 28 -1.64 -0.36 -13.32
CA GLY A 28 -1.17 -1.73 -13.12
C GLY A 28 -0.71 -2.37 -14.42
N GLU A 29 -1.60 -2.39 -15.42
CA GLU A 29 -1.33 -2.99 -16.74
C GLU A 29 -0.19 -2.28 -17.49
N LYS A 30 -0.20 -0.94 -17.50
CA LYS A 30 0.76 -0.17 -18.31
C LYS A 30 2.14 -0.05 -17.68
N ASN A 31 2.22 0.05 -16.36
CA ASN A 31 3.42 0.47 -15.65
C ASN A 31 3.87 -0.52 -14.56
N ASN A 32 3.25 -1.68 -14.44
CA ASN A 32 3.45 -2.65 -13.35
C ASN A 32 3.44 -1.98 -11.97
N GLN A 33 2.40 -1.18 -11.74
CA GLN A 33 2.26 -0.33 -10.58
C GLN A 33 1.00 -0.65 -9.79
N THR A 34 1.18 -0.87 -8.49
CA THR A 34 0.09 -1.22 -7.58
C THR A 34 -0.19 -0.05 -6.63
N ILE A 35 -1.47 0.20 -6.34
CA ILE A 35 -1.87 1.32 -5.50
C ILE A 35 -2.40 0.80 -4.17
N PHE A 36 -1.89 1.36 -3.07
CA PHE A 36 -2.30 1.02 -1.70
C PHE A 36 -2.82 2.23 -0.94
N ARG A 37 -3.73 1.97 0.00
CA ARG A 37 -4.00 2.85 1.14
C ARG A 37 -3.01 2.50 2.24
N VAL A 38 -2.30 3.52 2.73
CA VAL A 38 -1.28 3.36 3.76
C VAL A 38 -1.53 4.31 4.93
N ALA A 39 -0.89 4.01 6.06
CA ALA A 39 -0.94 4.88 7.23
C ALA A 39 -0.48 6.33 6.90
N LEU A 40 -1.18 7.33 7.43
CA LEU A 40 -0.92 8.76 7.17
C LEU A 40 0.50 9.20 7.55
N ASN A 41 1.08 8.58 8.58
CA ASN A 41 2.44 8.87 9.05
C ASN A 41 3.53 8.04 8.33
N ALA A 42 3.17 7.14 7.40
CA ALA A 42 4.14 6.26 6.77
C ALA A 42 5.10 7.00 5.82
N THR A 43 6.38 6.68 5.90
CA THR A 43 7.43 7.18 5.00
C THR A 43 7.60 6.25 3.79
N LYS A 44 8.28 6.71 2.72
CA LYS A 44 8.50 5.90 1.52
C LYS A 44 9.35 4.65 1.78
N LYS A 45 10.37 4.77 2.64
CA LYS A 45 11.24 3.65 3.04
C LYS A 45 10.44 2.59 3.79
N GLU A 46 9.67 3.03 4.78
CA GLU A 46 8.75 2.16 5.53
C GLU A 46 7.77 1.39 4.63
N ILE A 47 7.18 2.05 3.62
CA ILE A 47 6.25 1.40 2.68
C ILE A 47 6.97 0.38 1.81
N LYS A 48 8.20 0.69 1.36
CA LYS A 48 9.04 -0.22 0.59
C LYS A 48 9.31 -1.50 1.38
N ASP A 49 9.88 -1.33 2.57
CA ASP A 49 10.27 -2.43 3.45
C ASP A 49 9.05 -3.26 3.89
N ALA A 50 7.88 -2.62 4.08
CA ALA A 50 6.64 -3.31 4.42
C ALA A 50 6.11 -4.19 3.29
N ILE A 51 6.18 -3.74 2.03
CA ILE A 51 5.70 -4.52 0.89
C ILE A 51 6.64 -5.70 0.63
N GLU A 52 7.95 -5.46 0.66
CA GLU A 52 8.94 -6.53 0.52
C GLU A 52 8.81 -7.55 1.66
N LEU A 53 8.42 -7.11 2.86
CA LEU A 53 8.15 -7.99 4.00
C LEU A 53 6.87 -8.81 3.83
N LEU A 54 5.77 -8.20 3.38
CA LEU A 54 4.47 -8.86 3.26
C LEU A 54 4.41 -9.84 2.08
N TRP A 55 5.19 -9.59 1.02
CA TRP A 55 5.26 -10.44 -0.17
C TRP A 55 6.60 -11.20 -0.31
N LYS A 56 7.20 -11.58 0.82
CA LYS A 56 8.45 -12.35 0.84
C LYS A 56 8.39 -13.64 0.02
N ASP A 57 7.27 -14.35 0.07
CA ASP A 57 7.10 -15.63 -0.61
C ASP A 57 7.15 -15.48 -2.14
N GLN A 58 6.72 -14.33 -2.65
CA GLN A 58 6.76 -13.99 -4.08
C GLN A 58 8.07 -13.30 -4.49
N LYS A 59 9.01 -13.09 -3.55
CA LYS A 59 10.30 -12.39 -3.74
C LYS A 59 10.15 -11.07 -4.51
N ILE A 60 9.14 -10.28 -4.14
CA ILE A 60 8.86 -9.00 -4.79
C ILE A 60 9.93 -7.97 -4.43
N GLU A 61 10.46 -7.29 -5.45
CA GLU A 61 11.39 -6.18 -5.28
C GLU A 61 10.76 -4.86 -5.71
N VAL A 62 10.79 -3.88 -4.81
CA VAL A 62 10.16 -2.58 -5.06
C VAL A 62 11.18 -1.62 -5.69
N LYS A 63 10.89 -1.18 -6.92
CA LYS A 63 11.70 -0.22 -7.68
C LYS A 63 11.55 1.21 -7.13
N SER A 64 10.31 1.66 -6.93
CA SER A 64 10.07 3.02 -6.44
C SER A 64 8.72 3.15 -5.75
N VAL A 65 8.62 4.09 -4.79
CA VAL A 65 7.36 4.41 -4.09
C VAL A 65 7.06 5.90 -4.24
N LYS A 66 5.86 6.21 -4.75
CA LYS A 66 5.31 7.56 -4.81
C LYS A 66 4.13 7.64 -3.85
N THR A 67 4.05 8.72 -3.08
CA THR A 67 3.01 8.88 -2.05
C THR A 67 2.30 10.20 -2.24
N ILE A 68 0.97 10.20 -2.08
CA ILE A 68 0.15 11.41 -2.04
C ILE A 68 -0.81 11.34 -0.85
N THR A 69 -1.05 12.46 -0.19
CA THR A 69 -2.06 12.56 0.88
C THR A 69 -3.36 13.08 0.28
N ILE A 70 -4.43 12.32 0.45
CA ILE A 70 -5.76 12.66 -0.07
C ILE A 70 -6.60 13.19 1.08
N LYS A 71 -7.05 14.43 0.92
CA LYS A 71 -7.92 15.08 1.89
C LYS A 71 -9.31 14.47 1.89
N GLY A 72 -9.83 14.23 3.08
CA GLY A 72 -11.19 13.75 3.27
C GLY A 72 -12.20 14.76 2.75
N LYS A 73 -13.23 14.26 2.06
CA LYS A 73 -14.30 15.13 1.57
C LYS A 73 -15.14 15.64 2.75
N LYS A 74 -15.38 16.95 2.79
CA LYS A 74 -16.43 17.54 3.65
C LYS A 74 -17.78 17.01 3.19
N LYS A 75 -18.58 16.49 4.11
CA LYS A 75 -19.87 15.89 3.84
C LYS A 75 -20.87 16.26 4.93
N ARG A 76 -22.09 16.55 4.51
CA ARG A 76 -23.20 16.77 5.43
C ARG A 76 -23.77 15.43 5.86
N PHE A 77 -24.00 15.27 7.16
CA PHE A 77 -24.70 14.13 7.74
C PHE A 77 -25.94 14.66 8.47
N GLY A 78 -27.07 14.67 7.77
CA GLY A 78 -28.32 15.28 8.25
C GLY A 78 -28.12 16.77 8.56
N ARG A 79 -28.30 17.14 9.83
CA ARG A 79 -28.12 18.53 10.28
C ARG A 79 -26.65 18.97 10.40
N PHE A 80 -25.72 18.03 10.59
CA PHE A 80 -24.32 18.34 10.91
C PHE A 80 -23.41 18.35 9.68
N LEU A 81 -22.42 19.25 9.68
CA LEU A 81 -21.31 19.24 8.71
C LEU A 81 -20.14 18.46 9.31
N GLY A 82 -19.76 17.36 8.65
CA GLY A 82 -18.60 16.55 9.02
C GLY A 82 -17.58 16.48 7.88
N ALA A 83 -16.46 15.82 8.14
CA ALA A 83 -15.47 15.47 7.12
C ALA A 83 -15.06 14.01 7.27
N ARG A 84 -14.78 13.34 6.16
CA ARG A 84 -14.17 12.01 6.18
C ARG A 84 -12.70 12.12 6.62
N SER A 85 -12.13 11.05 7.13
CA SER A 85 -10.71 11.01 7.47
C SER A 85 -9.83 11.15 6.22
N ASP A 86 -8.73 11.88 6.38
CA ASP A 86 -7.65 11.90 5.39
C ASP A 86 -7.04 10.50 5.25
N TRP A 87 -6.48 10.20 4.09
CA TRP A 87 -5.74 8.95 3.89
C TRP A 87 -4.57 9.18 2.95
N LYS A 88 -3.54 8.34 3.08
CA LYS A 88 -2.36 8.38 2.21
C LYS A 88 -2.49 7.28 1.15
N LYS A 89 -2.31 7.67 -0.10
CA LYS A 89 -2.21 6.77 -1.25
C LYS A 89 -0.74 6.55 -1.56
N ALA A 90 -0.33 5.29 -1.65
CA ALA A 90 0.97 4.89 -2.13
C ALA A 90 0.82 4.22 -3.51
N ILE A 91 1.60 4.69 -4.49
CA ILE A 91 1.75 4.09 -5.81
C ILE A 91 3.11 3.44 -5.81
N VAL A 92 3.14 2.12 -5.97
CA VAL A 92 4.31 1.30 -5.78
C VAL A 92 4.67 0.69 -7.12
N SER A 93 5.88 0.96 -7.60
CA SER A 93 6.41 0.37 -8.83
C SER A 93 7.23 -0.85 -8.47
N ILE A 94 6.90 -1.97 -9.09
CA ILE A 94 7.60 -3.24 -8.91
C ILE A 94 8.64 -3.38 -10.03
N LYS A 95 9.66 -4.23 -9.84
CA LYS A 95 10.55 -4.60 -10.93
C LYS A 95 9.81 -5.31 -12.06
N GLU A 96 10.36 -5.22 -13.26
CA GLU A 96 9.79 -5.85 -14.46
C GLU A 96 9.82 -7.38 -14.32
N GLY A 97 8.77 -8.05 -14.80
CA GLY A 97 8.63 -9.50 -14.75
C GLY A 97 8.11 -10.08 -13.42
N GLN A 98 7.81 -9.24 -12.43
CA GLN A 98 7.18 -9.66 -11.17
C GLN A 98 5.77 -9.10 -11.07
N GLU A 99 4.81 -9.93 -10.68
CA GLU A 99 3.41 -9.51 -10.49
C GLU A 99 2.96 -9.73 -9.06
N LEU A 100 2.23 -8.75 -8.54
CA LEU A 100 1.74 -8.77 -7.16
C LEU A 100 0.40 -9.49 -7.12
N ASN A 101 0.44 -10.77 -6.73
CA ASN A 101 -0.76 -11.59 -6.63
C ASN A 101 -1.43 -11.42 -5.26
N PHE A 102 -2.70 -11.01 -5.27
CA PHE A 102 -3.52 -10.79 -4.08
C PHE A 102 -4.37 -12.00 -3.67
N THR A 103 -4.45 -13.01 -4.54
CA THR A 103 -5.34 -14.17 -4.42
C THR A 103 -4.69 -15.37 -3.74
N ASN A 104 -3.36 -15.39 -3.62
CA ASN A 104 -2.64 -16.47 -2.95
C ASN A 104 -2.60 -16.25 -1.44
N PHE A 105 -3.76 -16.36 -0.79
CA PHE A 105 -3.83 -16.78 0.60
C PHE A 105 -3.69 -18.31 0.62
N SER A 106 -2.50 -18.81 0.32
CA SER A 106 -2.30 -20.25 0.13
C SER A 106 -2.51 -21.00 1.44
N SER A 107 -3.59 -21.79 1.47
CA SER A 107 -3.53 -23.21 1.86
C SER A 107 -2.75 -23.52 3.14
N THR A 108 -3.28 -23.08 4.28
CA THR A 108 -2.97 -23.73 5.57
C THR A 108 -4.27 -24.31 6.13
N GLU A 109 -4.45 -25.60 5.85
CA GLU A 109 -5.15 -26.60 6.67
C GLU A 109 -6.64 -26.38 6.99
N ALA A 110 -7.50 -26.78 6.04
CA ALA A 110 -8.70 -27.52 6.42
C ALA A 110 -8.27 -28.97 6.73
N LYS A 111 -8.01 -29.25 8.01
CA LYS A 111 -8.04 -30.59 8.59
C LYS A 111 -9.08 -30.60 9.69
#